data_AF-A0A1V5HQR3-F1
#
_entry.id   AF-A0A1V5HQR3-F1
#
_cell.length_a   1.000
_cell.length_b   1.000
_cell.length_c   1.000
_cell.angle_alpha   90.00
_cell.angle_beta   90.00
_cell.angle_gamma   90.00
#
_symmetry.space_group_name_H-M   'P 1'
#
loop_
_entity.id
_entity.type
_entity.pdbx_description
1 polymer ?
#
loop_
_entity_poly.entity_id
_entity_poly.type
_entity_poly.pdbx_seq_one_letter_code
_entity_poly.pdbx_strand_id
1 'polypeptide(L)'
;MLSRKYERISFDKNRIRLQGRPPADFVCPGHPLLESVIDVILDRYSYLFAEGAILVDTKPGEGMRALFPVKLTLMDGFYGRDGSRRVVAERVEFVDVGEHSAPRDAGAAPHLDFRPLHEGEREAAARLLARTSIGDGLDGVVSNYAADSLVPGFVEEEGGRRKALARKTEQAVRERLLREINYWEKRAIELREQERAGKPNDRLNSDKAMKRADDLRIRMERRIEDLARERTVTPKPPHITGRILVVPEAMLAETPDPDLIEHARRTAEVERLAMEAVIRAERESGFEPRDVSAEKVGYDVESRDPSTGRLRFVEVKGRIEGAETITVTRNEILTCLNKPDRFWLAIVKVSDGVPSEPVYLKAPFTKEPDFGVTSVNYGIHGLLERA
;
A
#
# COMPACT_ATOMS: atom_id res chain seq x y z
N MET A 1 7.68 20.47 10.85
CA MET A 1 8.97 21.20 10.82
C MET A 1 10.08 20.19 11.04
N LEU A 2 11.12 20.23 10.21
CA LEU A 2 12.29 19.37 10.33
C LEU A 2 13.18 19.83 11.50
N SER A 3 13.64 18.90 12.34
CA SER A 3 14.58 19.24 13.42
C SER A 3 16.01 19.36 12.87
N ARG A 4 16.80 20.27 13.44
CA ARG A 4 18.23 20.42 13.09
C ARG A 4 19.10 19.28 13.63
N LYS A 5 18.64 18.59 14.67
CA LYS A 5 19.35 17.46 15.29
C LYS A 5 18.35 16.49 15.89
N TYR A 6 18.65 15.20 15.78
CA TYR A 6 17.94 14.12 16.44
C TYR A 6 18.86 13.51 17.50
N GLU A 7 18.42 13.47 18.75
CA GLU A 7 19.20 12.87 19.84
C GLU A 7 19.19 11.34 19.75
N ARG A 8 18.05 10.77 19.37
CA ARG A 8 17.86 9.34 19.11
C ARG A 8 16.68 9.15 18.16
N ILE A 9 16.80 8.21 17.23
CA ILE A 9 15.70 7.80 16.33
C ILE A 9 15.37 6.32 16.53
N SER A 10 14.14 5.93 16.21
CA SER A 10 13.69 4.53 16.17
C SER A 10 12.68 4.32 15.05
N PHE A 11 12.76 3.17 14.38
CA PHE A 11 11.77 2.69 13.42
C PHE A 11 10.82 1.64 14.04
N ASP A 12 11.04 1.28 15.31
CA ASP A 12 10.22 0.37 16.10
C ASP A 12 9.51 1.14 17.22
N LYS A 13 8.18 1.03 17.26
CA LYS A 13 7.32 1.67 18.28
C LYS A 13 7.66 1.20 19.69
N ASN A 14 8.01 -0.08 19.85
CA ASN A 14 8.35 -0.66 21.16
C ASN A 14 9.70 -0.14 21.68
N ARG A 15 10.52 0.43 20.80
CA ARG A 15 11.84 1.00 21.13
C ARG A 15 11.83 2.52 21.20
N ILE A 16 10.67 3.17 21.30
CA ILE A 16 10.61 4.63 21.52
C ILE A 16 11.14 4.99 22.91
N ARG A 17 10.70 4.26 23.94
CA ARG A 17 11.13 4.46 25.33
C ARG A 17 11.94 3.26 25.79
N LEU A 18 13.22 3.48 26.09
CA LEU A 18 14.11 2.47 26.66
C LEU A 18 14.64 3.00 27.99
N GLN A 19 14.73 2.12 28.98
CA GLN A 19 15.23 2.49 30.30
C GLN A 19 16.67 3.04 30.20
N GLY A 20 16.95 4.15 30.89
CA GLY A 20 18.27 4.78 30.90
C GLY A 20 18.65 5.50 29.60
N ARG A 21 17.72 5.67 28.64
CA ARG A 21 17.99 6.36 27.37
C ARG A 21 16.95 7.46 27.12
N PRO A 22 17.31 8.59 26.48
CA PRO A 22 16.36 9.63 26.07
C PRO A 22 15.32 9.05 25.10
N PRO A 23 14.05 9.51 25.10
CA PRO A 23 13.04 9.07 24.13
C PRO A 23 13.54 9.22 22.69
N ALA A 24 13.24 8.23 21.85
CA ALA A 24 13.56 8.32 20.43
C ALA A 24 12.45 9.05 19.67
N ASP A 25 12.83 9.84 18.66
CA ASP A 25 11.91 10.24 17.60
C ASP A 25 11.55 9.00 16.77
N PHE A 26 10.25 8.74 16.65
CA PHE A 26 9.75 7.62 15.86
C PHE A 26 9.71 8.01 14.39
N VAL A 27 10.68 7.52 13.63
CA VAL A 27 10.81 7.80 12.20
C VAL A 27 9.96 6.78 11.44
N CYS A 28 8.90 7.25 10.82
CA CYS A 28 7.94 6.47 10.04
C CYS A 28 7.39 7.32 8.88
N PRO A 29 6.69 6.73 7.89
CA PRO A 29 6.06 7.51 6.81
C PRO A 29 5.27 8.71 7.35
N GLY A 30 5.42 9.88 6.72
CA GLY A 30 4.89 11.17 7.20
C GLY A 30 5.78 11.91 8.21
N HIS A 31 6.87 11.31 8.69
CA HIS A 31 7.82 12.00 9.56
C HIS A 31 8.63 13.03 8.75
N PRO A 32 8.78 14.29 9.22
CA PRO A 32 9.40 15.37 8.46
C PRO A 32 10.79 15.05 7.87
N LEU A 33 11.60 14.25 8.57
CA LEU A 33 12.89 13.80 8.06
C LEU A 33 12.75 12.98 6.78
N LEU A 34 11.85 11.99 6.76
CA LEU A 34 11.66 11.14 5.59
C LEU A 34 11.06 11.93 4.43
N GLU A 35 10.07 12.77 4.70
CA GLU A 35 9.48 13.66 3.68
C GLU A 35 10.55 14.56 3.05
N SER A 36 11.41 15.18 3.85
CA SER A 36 12.50 16.02 3.32
C SER A 36 13.52 15.22 2.50
N VAL A 37 13.82 13.97 2.87
CA VAL A 37 14.71 13.11 2.07
C VAL A 37 14.05 12.76 0.74
N ILE A 38 12.76 12.40 0.75
CA ILE A 38 11.99 12.10 -0.45
C ILE A 38 11.95 13.32 -1.37
N ASP A 39 11.64 14.51 -0.84
CA ASP A 39 11.59 15.75 -1.58
C ASP A 39 12.94 16.06 -2.26
N VAL A 40 14.05 15.92 -1.54
CA VAL A 40 15.39 16.16 -2.10
C VAL A 40 15.74 15.16 -3.21
N ILE A 41 15.35 13.90 -3.05
CA ILE A 41 15.57 12.87 -4.08
C ILE A 41 14.72 13.17 -5.31
N LEU A 42 13.44 13.48 -5.15
CA LEU A 42 12.54 13.77 -6.26
C LEU A 42 12.92 15.08 -6.97
N ASP A 43 13.30 16.12 -6.24
CA ASP A 43 13.76 17.39 -6.83
C ASP A 43 14.98 17.17 -7.73
N ARG A 44 15.93 16.32 -7.29
CA ARG A 44 17.15 16.03 -8.04
C ARG A 44 16.95 15.06 -9.20
N TYR A 45 16.11 14.04 -9.02
CA TYR A 45 16.07 12.87 -9.92
C TYR A 45 14.72 12.64 -10.61
N SER A 46 13.73 13.52 -10.43
CA SER A 46 12.41 13.38 -11.08
C SER A 46 12.48 13.29 -12.60
N TYR A 47 13.47 13.94 -13.23
CA TYR A 47 13.67 13.89 -14.68
C TYR A 47 13.90 12.45 -15.19
N LEU A 48 14.48 11.55 -14.38
CA LEU A 48 14.71 10.15 -14.75
C LEU A 48 13.41 9.39 -14.99
N PHE A 49 12.31 9.77 -14.33
CA PHE A 49 11.02 9.13 -14.58
C PHE A 49 10.52 9.41 -16.00
N ALA A 50 10.88 10.55 -16.60
CA ALA A 50 10.55 10.87 -17.97
C ALA A 50 11.40 10.07 -18.98
N GLU A 51 12.66 9.78 -18.64
CA GLU A 51 13.54 8.91 -19.44
C GLU A 51 13.09 7.44 -19.41
N GLY A 52 12.52 7.01 -18.28
CA GLY A 52 12.03 5.65 -18.08
C GLY A 52 13.14 4.65 -17.73
N ALA A 53 12.78 3.37 -17.67
CA ALA A 53 13.72 2.29 -17.35
C ALA A 53 13.43 1.01 -18.13
N ILE A 54 14.44 0.15 -18.27
CA ILE A 54 14.28 -1.23 -18.72
C ILE A 54 14.56 -2.15 -17.53
N LEU A 55 13.60 -2.99 -17.18
CA LEU A 55 13.72 -4.02 -16.14
C LEU A 55 13.56 -5.40 -16.75
N VAL A 56 14.19 -6.40 -16.13
CA VAL A 56 14.16 -7.78 -16.59
C VAL A 56 13.30 -8.63 -15.66
N ASP A 57 12.31 -9.30 -16.24
CA ASP A 57 11.53 -10.32 -15.54
C ASP A 57 12.23 -11.68 -15.67
N THR A 58 12.65 -12.23 -14.54
CA THR A 58 13.28 -13.56 -14.46
C THR A 58 12.24 -14.68 -14.39
N LYS A 59 10.96 -14.35 -14.24
CA LYS A 59 9.88 -15.35 -14.29
C LYS A 59 9.61 -15.73 -15.75
N PRO A 60 9.23 -16.99 -16.02
CA PRO A 60 8.74 -17.37 -17.33
C PRO A 60 7.48 -16.57 -17.69
N GLY A 61 7.41 -16.00 -18.89
CA GLY A 61 6.29 -15.13 -19.28
C GLY A 61 6.19 -14.90 -20.78
N GLU A 62 4.99 -14.50 -21.22
CA GLU A 62 4.57 -14.55 -22.63
C GLU A 62 5.01 -13.36 -23.51
N GLY A 63 5.76 -12.38 -22.98
CA GLY A 63 6.30 -11.30 -23.81
C GLY A 63 6.71 -10.04 -23.05
N MET A 64 7.16 -9.05 -23.81
CA MET A 64 7.48 -7.71 -23.29
C MET A 64 6.23 -6.97 -22.82
N ARG A 65 6.39 -6.11 -21.81
CA ARG A 65 5.28 -5.36 -21.20
C ARG A 65 5.71 -3.93 -20.89
N ALA A 66 4.80 -2.97 -21.03
CA ALA A 66 4.98 -1.61 -20.54
C ALA A 66 4.31 -1.49 -19.17
N LEU A 67 5.06 -1.02 -18.18
CA LEU A 67 4.61 -0.81 -16.82
C LEU A 67 4.63 0.69 -16.49
N PHE A 68 3.50 1.22 -16.04
CA PHE A 68 3.27 2.64 -15.81
C PHE A 68 3.01 2.90 -14.33
N PRO A 69 3.93 3.55 -13.58
CA PRO A 69 3.61 4.10 -12.27
C PRO A 69 2.62 5.28 -12.41
N VAL A 70 1.42 5.10 -11.90
CA VAL A 70 0.32 6.07 -11.90
C VAL A 70 0.12 6.62 -10.49
N LYS A 71 0.25 7.94 -10.34
CA LYS A 71 -0.05 8.64 -9.10
C LYS A 71 -1.52 9.01 -9.05
N LEU A 72 -2.21 8.55 -8.01
CA LEU A 72 -3.56 8.90 -7.64
C LEU A 72 -3.52 9.93 -6.50
N THR A 73 -4.32 10.98 -6.60
CA THR A 73 -4.34 12.07 -5.61
C THR A 73 -5.77 12.42 -5.22
N LEU A 74 -6.05 12.44 -3.91
CA LEU A 74 -7.29 12.97 -3.37
C LEU A 74 -7.07 14.33 -2.71
N MET A 75 -8.04 15.21 -2.88
CA MET A 75 -8.10 16.52 -2.24
C MET A 75 -9.36 16.63 -1.38
N ASP A 76 -9.35 17.50 -0.38
CA ASP A 76 -10.56 17.86 0.36
C ASP A 76 -11.09 19.26 0.02
N GLY A 77 -12.11 19.71 0.75
CA GLY A 77 -12.76 21.01 0.54
C GLY A 77 -11.96 22.22 1.02
N PHE A 78 -10.72 22.06 1.50
CA PHE A 78 -9.90 23.18 1.96
C PHE A 78 -9.02 23.72 0.85
N TYR A 79 -8.90 25.05 0.81
CA TYR A 79 -8.04 25.77 -0.11
C TYR A 79 -6.81 26.31 0.63
N GLY A 80 -5.64 26.11 0.05
CA GLY A 80 -4.38 26.74 0.44
C GLY A 80 -4.38 28.24 0.12
N ARG A 81 -3.33 28.93 0.57
CA ARG A 81 -3.15 30.38 0.32
C ARG A 81 -2.95 30.71 -1.17
N ASP A 82 -2.49 29.73 -1.92
CA ASP A 82 -2.29 29.73 -3.37
C ASP A 82 -3.58 29.40 -4.16
N GLY A 83 -4.70 29.16 -3.46
CA GLY A 83 -5.96 28.75 -4.09
C GLY A 83 -5.99 27.29 -4.55
N SER A 84 -4.94 26.50 -4.26
CA SER A 84 -4.96 25.07 -4.54
C SER A 84 -5.76 24.33 -3.48
N ARG A 85 -6.45 23.25 -3.85
CA ARG A 85 -7.09 22.40 -2.83
C ARG A 85 -6.02 21.58 -2.11
N ARG A 86 -6.20 21.41 -0.80
CA ARG A 86 -5.31 20.63 0.04
C ARG A 86 -5.35 19.16 -0.38
N VAL A 87 -4.19 18.61 -0.69
CA VAL A 87 -4.00 17.16 -0.90
C VAL A 87 -4.11 16.44 0.43
N VAL A 88 -4.87 15.35 0.46
CA VAL A 88 -5.18 14.60 1.67
C VAL A 88 -4.78 13.13 1.65
N ALA A 89 -4.55 12.59 0.45
CA ALA A 89 -4.00 11.27 0.24
C ALA A 89 -3.35 11.22 -1.15
N GLU A 90 -2.23 10.54 -1.24
CA GLU A 90 -1.59 10.15 -2.49
C GLU A 90 -1.26 8.66 -2.44
N ARG A 91 -1.37 8.01 -3.60
CA ARG A 91 -1.02 6.61 -3.78
C ARG A 91 -0.37 6.44 -5.14
N VAL A 92 0.65 5.60 -5.22
CA VAL A 92 1.21 5.16 -6.49
C VAL A 92 0.77 3.72 -6.70
N GLU A 93 0.15 3.46 -7.84
CA GLU A 93 -0.19 2.13 -8.33
C GLU A 93 0.42 1.95 -9.70
N PHE A 94 0.62 0.71 -10.12
CA PHE A 94 1.25 0.40 -11.39
C PHE A 94 0.23 -0.21 -12.33
N VAL A 95 0.20 0.27 -13.57
CA VAL A 95 -0.62 -0.32 -14.64
C VAL A 95 0.31 -1.09 -15.59
N ASP A 96 0.02 -2.37 -15.79
CA ASP A 96 0.74 -3.27 -16.70
C ASP A 96 -0.04 -3.38 -18.02
N VAL A 97 0.66 -3.16 -19.13
CA VAL A 97 0.11 -3.28 -20.48
C VAL A 97 1.04 -4.18 -21.30
N GLY A 98 0.56 -5.38 -21.63
CA GLY A 98 1.25 -6.29 -22.55
C GLY A 98 1.10 -5.87 -24.02
N GLU A 99 1.98 -6.38 -24.89
CA GLU A 99 2.00 -6.06 -26.33
C GLU A 99 0.64 -6.26 -27.03
N HIS A 100 -0.14 -7.25 -26.57
CA HIS A 100 -1.45 -7.59 -27.11
C HIS A 100 -2.52 -7.75 -26.02
N SER A 101 -2.34 -7.07 -24.88
CA SER A 101 -3.20 -7.23 -23.71
C SER A 101 -3.84 -5.91 -23.32
N ALA A 102 -5.06 -5.98 -22.77
CA ALA A 102 -5.69 -4.84 -22.14
C ALA A 102 -4.88 -4.39 -20.89
N PRO A 103 -4.95 -3.11 -20.51
CA PRO A 103 -4.35 -2.63 -19.27
C PRO A 103 -4.92 -3.38 -18.06
N ARG A 104 -4.06 -3.65 -17.10
CA ARG A 104 -4.44 -4.24 -15.82
C ARG A 104 -3.72 -3.57 -14.67
N ASP A 105 -4.37 -3.57 -13.51
CA ASP A 105 -3.76 -3.23 -12.24
C ASP A 105 -2.64 -4.24 -11.91
N ALA A 106 -1.46 -3.73 -11.60
CA ALA A 106 -0.29 -4.49 -11.18
C ALA A 106 0.12 -4.19 -9.74
N GLY A 107 -0.73 -3.48 -8.99
CA GLY A 107 -0.57 -3.19 -7.58
C GLY A 107 0.46 -2.10 -7.28
N ALA A 108 0.89 -2.05 -6.02
CA ALA A 108 1.69 -0.93 -5.51
C ALA A 108 3.19 -1.00 -5.81
N ALA A 109 3.75 -2.20 -6.05
CA ALA A 109 5.20 -2.36 -6.18
C ALA A 109 5.66 -3.57 -7.04
N PRO A 110 5.08 -3.82 -8.23
CA PRO A 110 5.48 -4.94 -9.07
C PRO A 110 6.93 -4.85 -9.56
N HIS A 111 7.51 -3.65 -9.57
CA HIS A 111 8.90 -3.42 -9.97
C HIS A 111 9.93 -4.10 -9.06
N LEU A 112 9.56 -4.46 -7.82
CA LEU A 112 10.45 -5.14 -6.87
C LEU A 112 10.72 -6.60 -7.26
N ASP A 113 9.89 -7.17 -8.13
CA ASP A 113 10.05 -8.54 -8.62
C ASP A 113 10.94 -8.61 -9.87
N PHE A 114 11.37 -7.45 -10.39
CA PHE A 114 12.22 -7.37 -11.59
C PHE A 114 13.63 -6.92 -11.24
N ARG A 115 14.61 -7.43 -11.99
CA ARG A 115 16.02 -7.04 -11.82
C ARG A 115 16.40 -5.94 -12.81
N PRO A 116 17.42 -5.12 -12.50
CA PRO A 116 17.98 -4.22 -13.50
C PRO A 116 18.64 -5.01 -14.64
N LEU A 117 18.78 -4.35 -15.79
CA LEU A 117 19.50 -4.85 -16.94
C LEU A 117 21.01 -4.97 -16.62
N HIS A 118 21.63 -6.09 -16.94
CA HIS A 118 23.07 -6.27 -16.80
C HIS A 118 23.83 -5.62 -17.97
N GLU A 119 25.13 -5.33 -17.78
CA GLU A 119 25.94 -4.65 -18.79
C GLU A 119 26.00 -5.42 -20.13
N GLY A 120 26.17 -6.75 -20.08
CA GLY A 120 26.18 -7.61 -21.26
C GLY A 120 24.83 -7.72 -21.99
N GLU A 121 23.73 -7.32 -21.36
CA GLU A 121 22.38 -7.41 -21.93
C GLU A 121 21.96 -6.12 -22.64
N ARG A 122 22.75 -5.04 -22.51
CA ARG A 122 22.42 -3.70 -23.04
C ARG A 122 22.21 -3.70 -24.54
N GLU A 123 23.06 -4.38 -25.30
CA GLU A 123 22.93 -4.43 -26.76
C GLU A 123 21.69 -5.22 -27.20
N ALA A 124 21.38 -6.33 -26.52
CA ALA A 124 20.17 -7.11 -26.79
C ALA A 124 18.92 -6.28 -26.50
N ALA A 125 18.88 -5.62 -25.34
CA ALA A 125 17.77 -4.73 -24.96
C ALA A 125 17.61 -3.56 -25.94
N ALA A 126 18.72 -2.94 -26.39
CA ALA A 126 18.68 -1.85 -27.38
C ALA A 126 18.09 -2.33 -28.72
N ARG A 127 18.44 -3.54 -29.18
CA ARG A 127 17.85 -4.14 -30.39
C ARG A 127 16.36 -4.42 -30.23
N LEU A 128 15.92 -4.90 -29.06
CA LEU A 128 14.50 -5.11 -28.77
C LEU A 128 13.74 -3.78 -28.74
N LEU A 129 14.27 -2.78 -28.05
CA LEU A 129 13.68 -1.45 -27.96
C LEU A 129 13.51 -0.80 -29.34
N ALA A 130 14.49 -0.94 -30.22
CA ALA A 130 14.42 -0.39 -31.59
C ALA A 130 13.36 -1.07 -32.49
N ARG A 131 12.87 -2.26 -32.11
CA ARG A 131 11.92 -3.06 -32.89
C ARG A 131 10.53 -3.11 -32.29
N THR A 132 10.37 -2.74 -31.03
CA THR A 132 9.08 -2.76 -30.33
C THR A 132 8.38 -1.41 -30.44
N SER A 133 7.05 -1.44 -30.46
CA SER A 133 6.18 -0.27 -30.28
C SER A 133 5.46 -0.29 -28.92
N ILE A 134 5.86 -1.20 -28.03
CA ILE A 134 5.29 -1.32 -26.68
C ILE A 134 5.60 -0.04 -25.90
N GLY A 135 4.55 0.69 -25.52
CA GLY A 135 4.65 1.98 -24.84
C GLY A 135 4.12 3.14 -25.67
N ASP A 136 4.09 3.03 -27.00
CA ASP A 136 3.70 4.13 -27.87
C ASP A 136 2.19 4.40 -27.80
N GLY A 137 1.83 5.67 -27.53
CA GLY A 137 0.43 6.10 -27.48
C GLY A 137 -0.40 5.50 -26.33
N LEU A 138 0.22 4.81 -25.37
CA LEU A 138 -0.48 4.15 -24.28
C LEU A 138 -0.91 5.10 -23.14
N ASP A 139 -0.39 6.33 -23.08
CA ASP A 139 -0.69 7.28 -22.02
C ASP A 139 -2.20 7.52 -21.84
N GLY A 140 -2.93 7.70 -22.95
CA GLY A 140 -4.38 7.89 -22.92
C GLY A 140 -5.12 6.63 -22.45
N VAL A 141 -4.68 5.47 -22.91
CA VAL A 141 -5.24 4.16 -22.54
C VAL A 141 -5.06 3.91 -21.04
N VAL A 142 -3.85 4.13 -20.51
CA VAL A 142 -3.52 3.97 -19.09
C VAL A 142 -4.24 5.00 -18.23
N SER A 143 -4.32 6.26 -18.68
CA SER A 143 -5.02 7.32 -17.94
C SER A 143 -6.51 7.03 -17.82
N ASN A 144 -7.15 6.55 -18.90
CA ASN A 144 -8.56 6.15 -18.88
C ASN A 144 -8.77 4.94 -17.98
N TYR A 145 -7.94 3.90 -18.12
CA TYR A 145 -8.00 2.73 -17.24
C TYR A 145 -7.89 3.10 -15.76
N ALA A 146 -6.91 3.95 -15.41
CA ALA A 146 -6.73 4.41 -14.04
C ALA A 146 -7.94 5.20 -13.52
N ALA A 147 -8.52 6.07 -14.35
CA ALA A 147 -9.70 6.84 -13.99
C ALA A 147 -10.94 5.94 -13.75
N ASP A 148 -11.10 4.91 -14.57
CA ASP A 148 -12.28 4.03 -14.53
C ASP A 148 -12.15 2.90 -13.50
N SER A 149 -10.94 2.39 -13.28
CA SER A 149 -10.71 1.17 -12.48
C SER A 149 -10.02 1.42 -11.13
N LEU A 150 -9.05 2.35 -11.06
CA LEU A 150 -8.24 2.55 -9.85
C LEU A 150 -8.77 3.67 -8.95
N VAL A 151 -9.11 4.82 -9.56
CA VAL A 151 -9.60 6.00 -8.83
C VAL A 151 -10.86 5.71 -8.00
N PRO A 152 -11.89 4.98 -8.49
CA PRO A 152 -13.09 4.72 -7.70
C PRO A 152 -12.80 3.96 -6.40
N GLY A 153 -11.98 2.90 -6.48
CA GLY A 153 -11.57 2.11 -5.31
C GLY A 153 -10.80 2.96 -4.30
N PHE A 154 -9.86 3.78 -4.79
CA PHE A 154 -9.10 4.70 -3.93
C PHE A 154 -9.99 5.74 -3.23
N VAL A 155 -10.97 6.31 -3.95
CA VAL A 155 -11.94 7.27 -3.39
C VAL A 155 -12.84 6.59 -2.34
N GLU A 156 -13.29 5.37 -2.60
CA GLU A 156 -14.13 4.63 -1.65
C GLU A 156 -13.37 4.32 -0.36
N GLU A 157 -12.17 3.78 -0.46
CA GLU A 157 -11.33 3.40 0.69
C GLU A 157 -10.99 4.62 1.56
N GLU A 158 -10.34 5.64 0.98
CA GLU A 158 -9.90 6.81 1.73
C GLU A 158 -11.07 7.71 2.11
N GLY A 159 -12.07 7.84 1.24
CA GLY A 159 -13.29 8.59 1.53
C GLY A 159 -14.08 7.96 2.68
N GLY A 160 -14.20 6.64 2.72
CA GLY A 160 -14.83 5.90 3.80
C GLY A 160 -14.11 6.12 5.14
N ARG A 161 -12.78 5.94 5.15
CA ARG A 161 -11.94 6.14 6.33
C ARG A 161 -12.04 7.56 6.88
N ARG A 162 -11.98 8.58 6.02
CA ARG A 162 -12.10 9.99 6.42
C ARG A 162 -13.50 10.32 6.93
N LYS A 163 -14.56 9.83 6.27
CA LYS A 163 -15.95 10.01 6.75
C LYS A 163 -16.13 9.43 8.16
N ALA A 164 -15.58 8.24 8.42
CA ALA A 164 -15.64 7.61 9.74
C ALA A 164 -14.91 8.44 10.81
N LEU A 165 -13.69 8.88 10.52
CA LEU A 165 -12.90 9.71 11.44
C LEU A 165 -13.56 11.07 11.73
N ALA A 166 -14.09 11.72 10.70
CA ALA A 166 -14.77 13.00 10.83
C ALA A 166 -16.04 12.87 11.68
N ARG A 167 -16.86 11.82 11.48
CA ARG A 167 -18.04 11.56 12.32
C ARG A 167 -17.69 11.37 13.79
N LYS A 168 -16.65 10.57 14.08
CA LYS A 168 -16.16 10.36 15.46
C LYS A 168 -15.70 11.68 16.08
N THR A 169 -14.99 12.49 15.32
CA THR A 169 -14.51 13.81 15.76
C THR A 169 -15.66 14.78 15.99
N GLU A 170 -16.65 14.79 15.10
CA GLU A 170 -17.86 15.63 15.19
C GLU A 170 -18.64 15.32 16.47
N GLN A 171 -18.83 14.04 16.79
CA GLN A 171 -19.48 13.60 18.04
C GLN A 171 -18.70 14.10 19.27
N ALA A 172 -17.39 13.88 19.32
CA ALA A 172 -16.56 14.29 20.45
C ALA A 172 -16.54 15.82 20.64
N VAL A 173 -16.53 16.59 19.53
CA VAL A 173 -16.59 18.06 19.54
C VAL A 173 -17.94 18.52 20.10
N ARG A 174 -19.06 17.97 19.61
CA ARG A 174 -20.40 18.31 20.12
C ARG A 174 -20.52 17.99 21.60
N GLU A 175 -20.19 16.77 22.01
CA GLU A 175 -20.29 16.34 23.41
C GLU A 175 -19.46 17.23 24.35
N ARG A 176 -18.26 17.64 23.94
CA ARG A 176 -17.41 18.52 24.75
C ARG A 176 -17.93 19.95 24.79
N LEU A 177 -18.19 20.55 23.64
CA LEU A 177 -18.55 21.97 23.57
C LEU A 177 -19.96 22.24 24.08
N LEU A 178 -20.93 21.34 23.85
CA LEU A 178 -22.28 21.49 24.41
C LEU A 178 -22.26 21.46 25.94
N ARG A 179 -21.44 20.60 26.57
CA ARG A 179 -21.27 20.58 28.03
C ARG A 179 -20.75 21.93 28.56
N GLU A 180 -19.74 22.49 27.91
CA GLU A 180 -19.17 23.79 28.28
C GLU A 180 -20.18 24.92 28.05
N ILE A 181 -20.89 24.94 26.92
CA ILE A 181 -21.93 25.92 26.60
C ILE A 181 -23.01 25.90 27.69
N ASN A 182 -23.56 24.73 27.99
CA ASN A 182 -24.61 24.57 29.02
C ASN A 182 -24.12 25.03 30.40
N TYR A 183 -22.84 24.78 30.73
CA TYR A 183 -22.24 25.26 31.98
C TYR A 183 -22.21 26.80 32.03
N TRP A 184 -21.71 27.46 30.98
CA TRP A 184 -21.62 28.92 30.93
C TRP A 184 -22.98 29.60 30.85
N GLU A 185 -23.96 29.02 30.16
CA GLU A 185 -25.34 29.50 30.12
C GLU A 185 -26.01 29.44 31.50
N LYS A 186 -25.90 28.29 32.18
CA LYS A 186 -26.39 28.16 33.56
C LYS A 186 -25.71 29.17 34.47
N ARG A 187 -24.40 29.33 34.34
CA ARG A 187 -23.64 30.29 35.16
C ARG A 187 -24.04 31.74 34.90
N ALA A 188 -24.36 32.09 33.65
CA ALA A 188 -24.85 33.42 33.30
C ALA A 188 -26.21 33.72 33.96
N ILE A 189 -27.11 32.74 34.01
CA ILE A 189 -28.42 32.87 34.68
C ILE A 189 -28.22 33.09 36.18
N GLU A 190 -27.39 32.26 36.84
CA GLU A 190 -27.08 32.41 38.27
C GLU A 190 -26.49 33.78 38.62
N LEU A 191 -25.56 34.28 37.80
CA LEU A 191 -24.95 35.59 38.00
C LEU A 191 -25.98 36.72 37.82
N ARG A 192 -26.89 36.58 36.85
CA ARG A 192 -27.96 37.57 36.61
C ARG A 192 -28.92 37.66 37.79
N GLU A 193 -29.24 36.53 38.42
CA GLU A 193 -30.05 36.51 39.64
C GLU A 193 -29.33 37.17 40.83
N GLN A 194 -28.03 36.91 41.00
CA GLN A 194 -27.22 37.55 42.05
C GLN A 194 -27.08 39.07 41.86
N GLU A 195 -26.88 39.51 40.61
CA GLU A 195 -26.85 40.92 40.24
C GLU A 195 -28.19 41.61 40.55
N ARG A 196 -29.32 40.97 40.21
CA ARG A 196 -30.66 41.47 40.57
C ARG A 196 -30.91 41.52 42.07
N ALA A 197 -30.33 40.60 42.83
CA ALA A 197 -30.39 40.58 44.29
C ALA A 197 -29.40 41.55 44.96
N GLY A 198 -28.67 42.38 44.19
CA GLY A 198 -27.73 43.37 44.72
C GLY A 198 -26.42 42.79 45.24
N LYS A 199 -26.05 41.57 44.84
CA LYS A 199 -24.77 40.92 45.19
C LYS A 199 -23.90 40.72 43.94
N PRO A 200 -23.40 41.80 43.32
CA PRO A 200 -22.58 41.71 42.12
C PRO A 200 -21.23 41.04 42.41
N ASN A 201 -20.69 40.34 41.41
CA ASN A 201 -19.36 39.72 41.45
C ASN A 201 -18.36 40.57 40.65
N ASP A 202 -17.29 41.04 41.29
CA ASP A 202 -16.33 41.98 40.68
C ASP A 202 -15.52 41.40 39.51
N ARG A 203 -15.38 40.07 39.42
CA ARG A 203 -14.54 39.42 38.38
C ARG A 203 -15.32 38.91 37.17
N LEU A 204 -16.57 38.48 37.35
CA LEU A 204 -17.37 37.85 36.31
C LEU A 204 -18.84 38.25 36.46
N ASN A 205 -19.38 38.92 35.45
CA ASN A 205 -20.79 39.29 35.38
C ASN A 205 -21.55 38.37 34.41
N SER A 206 -22.88 38.45 34.44
CA SER A 206 -23.76 37.62 33.62
C SER A 206 -23.51 37.78 32.12
N ASP A 207 -23.22 39.01 31.66
CA ASP A 207 -22.92 39.29 30.25
C ASP A 207 -21.62 38.64 29.77
N LYS A 208 -20.54 38.68 30.56
CA LYS A 208 -19.27 38.02 30.21
C LYS A 208 -19.42 36.49 30.16
N ALA A 209 -20.21 35.92 31.07
CA ALA A 209 -20.51 34.49 31.06
C ALA A 209 -21.33 34.09 29.83
N MET A 210 -22.35 34.88 29.47
CA MET A 210 -23.14 34.65 28.26
C MET A 210 -22.29 34.78 26.99
N LYS A 211 -21.47 35.82 26.90
CA LYS A 211 -20.53 36.01 25.78
C LYS A 211 -19.62 34.80 25.58
N ARG A 212 -19.18 34.17 26.67
CA ARG A 212 -18.34 32.97 26.62
C ARG A 212 -19.10 31.75 26.07
N ALA A 213 -20.37 31.59 26.40
CA ALA A 213 -21.22 30.57 25.81
C ALA A 213 -21.42 30.82 24.29
N ASP A 214 -21.68 32.06 23.89
CA ASP A 214 -21.83 32.44 22.48
C ASP A 214 -20.54 32.21 21.68
N ASP A 215 -19.37 32.59 22.22
CA ASP A 215 -18.06 32.32 21.61
C ASP A 215 -17.82 30.81 21.41
N LEU A 216 -18.24 29.98 22.37
CA LEU A 216 -18.15 28.52 22.25
C LEU A 216 -19.10 27.97 21.20
N ARG A 217 -20.31 28.53 21.07
CA ARG A 217 -21.28 28.15 20.03
C ARG A 217 -20.74 28.43 18.63
N ILE A 218 -20.19 29.63 18.42
CA ILE A 218 -19.54 30.02 17.15
C ILE A 218 -18.37 29.08 16.82
N ARG A 219 -17.53 28.73 17.83
CA ARG A 219 -16.43 27.77 17.62
C ARG A 219 -16.93 26.37 17.26
N MET A 220 -18.01 25.92 17.87
CA MET A 220 -18.62 24.63 17.57
C MET A 220 -19.15 24.59 16.14
N GLU A 221 -19.92 25.60 15.74
CA GLU A 221 -20.47 25.73 14.39
C GLU A 221 -19.35 25.72 13.34
N ARG A 222 -18.32 26.56 13.50
CA ARG A 222 -17.16 26.59 12.62
C ARG A 222 -16.47 25.23 12.52
N ARG A 223 -16.27 24.53 13.65
CA ARG A 223 -15.62 23.22 13.63
C ARG A 223 -16.48 22.15 12.95
N ILE A 224 -17.81 22.21 13.08
CA ILE A 224 -18.74 21.31 12.39
C ILE A 224 -18.68 21.57 10.88
N GLU A 225 -18.67 22.83 10.45
CA GLU A 225 -18.50 23.21 9.04
C GLU A 225 -17.16 22.74 8.47
N ASP A 226 -16.07 22.90 9.24
CA ASP A 226 -14.76 22.37 8.86
C ASP A 226 -14.79 20.86 8.65
N LEU A 227 -15.37 20.12 9.60
CA LEU A 227 -15.49 18.66 9.51
C LEU A 227 -16.37 18.23 8.33
N ALA A 228 -17.41 19.01 7.99
CA ALA A 228 -18.21 18.76 6.80
C ALA A 228 -17.38 18.91 5.51
N ARG A 229 -16.49 19.90 5.44
CA ARG A 229 -15.55 20.09 4.32
C ARG A 229 -14.47 19.00 4.27
N GLU A 230 -13.96 18.55 5.41
CA GLU A 230 -12.94 17.47 5.50
C GLU A 230 -13.47 16.11 5.00
N ARG A 231 -14.80 15.90 5.08
CA ARG A 231 -15.49 14.67 4.64
C ARG A 231 -15.63 14.53 3.14
N THR A 232 -15.62 15.63 2.41
CA THR A 232 -15.76 15.64 0.97
C THR A 232 -14.39 15.46 0.35
N VAL A 233 -14.19 14.34 -0.33
CA VAL A 233 -12.97 14.05 -1.09
C VAL A 233 -13.24 14.17 -2.58
N THR A 234 -12.29 14.72 -3.32
CA THR A 234 -12.34 14.85 -4.78
C THR A 234 -11.03 14.35 -5.37
N PRO A 235 -11.05 13.40 -6.31
CA PRO A 235 -9.84 12.96 -6.98
C PRO A 235 -9.34 14.02 -7.97
N LYS A 236 -8.01 14.11 -8.14
CA LYS A 236 -7.40 14.70 -9.34
C LYS A 236 -7.38 13.66 -10.47
N PRO A 237 -7.29 14.09 -11.75
CA PRO A 237 -6.97 13.18 -12.84
C PRO A 237 -5.70 12.35 -12.51
N PRO A 238 -5.69 11.03 -12.82
CA PRO A 238 -4.53 10.19 -12.58
C PRO A 238 -3.32 10.74 -13.35
N HIS A 239 -2.16 10.70 -12.71
CA HIS A 239 -0.94 11.24 -13.29
C HIS A 239 0.08 10.12 -13.53
N ILE A 240 0.36 9.80 -14.79
CA ILE A 240 1.45 8.88 -15.15
C ILE A 240 2.77 9.55 -14.80
N THR A 241 3.54 8.94 -13.89
CA THR A 241 4.78 9.52 -13.39
C THR A 241 5.99 9.11 -14.21
N GLY A 242 5.98 7.93 -14.82
CA GLY A 242 7.06 7.42 -15.66
C GLY A 242 6.64 6.18 -16.45
N ARG A 243 7.62 5.55 -17.12
CA ARG A 243 7.41 4.36 -17.96
C ARG A 243 8.54 3.36 -17.77
N ILE A 244 8.21 2.08 -17.72
CA ILE A 244 9.17 1.00 -17.55
C ILE A 244 8.88 -0.06 -18.60
N LEU A 245 9.87 -0.41 -19.42
CA LEU A 245 9.81 -1.58 -20.29
C LEU A 245 10.26 -2.80 -19.49
N VAL A 246 9.39 -3.79 -19.35
CA VAL A 246 9.70 -5.07 -18.73
C VAL A 246 9.97 -6.09 -19.82
N VAL A 247 11.18 -6.65 -19.82
CA VAL A 247 11.65 -7.62 -20.80
C VAL A 247 11.85 -8.98 -20.13
N PRO A 248 11.25 -10.07 -20.65
CA PRO A 248 11.55 -11.41 -20.16
C PRO A 248 13.03 -11.76 -20.37
N GLU A 249 13.67 -12.36 -19.36
CA GLU A 249 15.08 -12.74 -19.41
C GLU A 249 15.42 -13.61 -20.62
N ALA A 250 14.51 -14.52 -21.00
CA ALA A 250 14.68 -15.39 -22.17
C ALA A 250 14.82 -14.62 -23.51
N MET A 251 14.31 -13.38 -23.60
CA MET A 251 14.43 -12.55 -24.81
C MET A 251 15.77 -11.80 -24.90
N LEU A 252 16.54 -11.76 -23.81
CA LEU A 252 17.86 -11.14 -23.77
C LEU A 252 18.98 -12.15 -24.04
N ALA A 253 18.68 -13.45 -24.02
CA ALA A 253 19.63 -14.50 -24.36
C ALA A 253 20.01 -14.45 -25.85
N GLU A 254 21.30 -14.64 -26.16
CA GLU A 254 21.82 -14.62 -27.53
C GLU A 254 21.34 -15.81 -28.38
N THR A 255 20.91 -16.90 -27.73
CA THR A 255 20.30 -18.07 -28.39
C THR A 255 19.02 -18.43 -27.63
N PRO A 256 17.84 -18.45 -28.29
CA PRO A 256 16.64 -19.01 -27.68
C PRO A 256 16.84 -20.53 -27.53
N ASP A 257 16.86 -21.01 -26.30
CA ASP A 257 16.88 -22.45 -26.02
C ASP A 257 15.44 -23.00 -26.04
N PRO A 258 15.07 -23.88 -26.97
CA PRO A 258 13.74 -24.50 -27.02
C PRO A 258 13.35 -25.20 -25.72
N ASP A 259 14.33 -25.76 -24.99
CA ASP A 259 14.08 -26.49 -23.74
C ASP A 259 13.58 -25.54 -22.64
N LEU A 260 14.05 -24.28 -22.62
CA LEU A 260 13.61 -23.25 -21.67
C LEU A 260 12.12 -22.90 -21.82
N ILE A 261 11.59 -22.94 -23.04
CA ILE A 261 10.16 -22.65 -23.33
C ILE A 261 9.28 -23.81 -22.84
N GLU A 262 9.72 -25.06 -23.02
CA GLU A 262 9.00 -26.23 -22.50
C GLU A 262 9.04 -26.28 -20.97
N HIS A 263 10.19 -25.95 -20.37
CA HIS A 263 10.32 -25.79 -18.92
C HIS A 263 9.40 -24.71 -18.34
N ALA A 264 9.24 -23.58 -19.02
CA ALA A 264 8.31 -22.51 -18.64
C ALA A 264 6.86 -23.01 -18.59
N ARG A 265 6.41 -23.70 -19.64
CA ARG A 265 5.04 -24.27 -19.71
C ARG A 265 4.79 -25.30 -18.60
N ARG A 266 5.75 -26.18 -18.36
CA ARG A 266 5.64 -27.19 -17.29
C ARG A 266 5.57 -26.55 -15.91
N THR A 267 6.32 -25.47 -15.70
CA THR A 267 6.29 -24.71 -14.44
C THR A 267 4.94 -24.05 -14.21
N ALA A 268 4.37 -23.41 -15.24
CA ALA A 268 3.05 -22.78 -15.15
C ALA A 268 1.94 -23.80 -14.81
N GLU A 269 1.99 -24.99 -15.41
CA GLU A 269 1.01 -26.05 -15.09
C GLU A 269 1.14 -26.56 -13.65
N VAL A 270 2.38 -26.70 -13.15
CA VAL A 270 2.64 -27.07 -11.75
C VAL A 270 2.12 -26.00 -10.77
N GLU A 271 2.31 -24.72 -11.09
CA GLU A 271 1.79 -23.61 -10.29
C GLU A 271 0.26 -23.59 -10.27
N ARG A 272 -0.39 -23.80 -11.43
CA ARG A 272 -1.86 -23.89 -11.55
C ARG A 272 -2.42 -25.02 -10.67
N LEU A 273 -1.84 -26.22 -10.76
CA LEU A 273 -2.28 -27.39 -9.98
C LEU A 273 -2.09 -27.18 -8.47
N ALA A 274 -0.99 -26.54 -8.07
CA ALA A 274 -0.74 -26.19 -6.68
C ALA A 274 -1.77 -25.19 -6.15
N MET A 275 -2.10 -24.17 -6.95
CA MET A 275 -3.10 -23.16 -6.62
C MET A 275 -4.47 -23.81 -6.39
N GLU A 276 -4.91 -24.67 -7.31
CA GLU A 276 -6.17 -25.42 -7.18
C GLU A 276 -6.21 -26.30 -5.92
N ALA A 277 -5.11 -26.98 -5.59
CA ALA A 277 -5.01 -27.80 -4.39
C ALA A 277 -5.13 -26.97 -3.10
N VAL A 278 -4.51 -25.79 -3.04
CA VAL A 278 -4.61 -24.88 -1.88
C VAL A 278 -6.01 -24.30 -1.72
N ILE A 279 -6.65 -23.85 -2.81
CA ILE A 279 -8.03 -23.34 -2.76
C ILE A 279 -8.98 -24.43 -2.26
N ARG A 280 -8.81 -25.66 -2.74
CA ARG A 280 -9.61 -26.81 -2.30
C ARG A 280 -9.40 -27.08 -0.80
N ALA A 281 -8.16 -27.19 -0.36
CA ALA A 281 -7.82 -27.48 1.04
C ALA A 281 -8.31 -26.38 2.01
N GLU A 282 -8.21 -25.11 1.63
CA GLU A 282 -8.73 -24.00 2.44
C GLU A 282 -10.26 -24.05 2.56
N ARG A 283 -10.99 -24.37 1.47
CA ARG A 283 -12.45 -24.57 1.50
C ARG A 283 -12.87 -25.75 2.37
N GLU A 284 -12.18 -26.89 2.22
CA GLU A 284 -12.43 -28.10 3.03
C GLU A 284 -12.17 -27.85 4.51
N SER A 285 -11.23 -26.96 4.83
CA SER A 285 -10.95 -26.49 6.19
C SER A 285 -11.94 -25.43 6.72
N GLY A 286 -12.97 -25.08 5.94
CA GLY A 286 -14.02 -24.13 6.33
C GLY A 286 -13.68 -22.66 6.13
N PHE A 287 -12.60 -22.34 5.43
CA PHE A 287 -12.25 -20.96 5.07
C PHE A 287 -12.89 -20.54 3.73
N GLU A 288 -12.92 -19.24 3.48
CA GLU A 288 -13.38 -18.63 2.22
C GLU A 288 -12.16 -18.08 1.45
N PRO A 289 -11.48 -18.89 0.61
CA PRO A 289 -10.33 -18.44 -0.17
C PRO A 289 -10.74 -17.65 -1.43
N ARG A 290 -10.00 -16.57 -1.68
CA ARG A 290 -10.04 -15.72 -2.88
C ARG A 290 -8.65 -15.66 -3.50
N ASP A 291 -8.56 -16.00 -4.78
CA ASP A 291 -7.33 -15.84 -5.57
C ASP A 291 -7.07 -14.34 -5.81
N VAL A 292 -5.89 -13.88 -5.41
CA VAL A 292 -5.38 -12.51 -5.58
C VAL A 292 -3.98 -12.50 -6.21
N SER A 293 -3.52 -13.64 -6.75
CA SER A 293 -2.19 -13.78 -7.37
C SER A 293 -1.94 -12.74 -8.46
N ALA A 294 -2.98 -12.40 -9.24
CA ALA A 294 -2.94 -11.37 -10.26
C ALA A 294 -2.79 -9.93 -9.70
N GLU A 295 -3.19 -9.69 -8.45
CA GLU A 295 -3.13 -8.37 -7.80
C GLU A 295 -1.70 -8.01 -7.32
N LYS A 296 -0.77 -8.97 -7.34
CA LYS A 296 0.66 -8.80 -6.94
C LYS A 296 0.85 -8.18 -5.55
N VAL A 297 -0.03 -8.55 -4.62
CA VAL A 297 -0.04 -8.06 -3.22
C VAL A 297 0.98 -8.73 -2.29
N GLY A 298 1.84 -9.60 -2.86
CA GLY A 298 2.90 -10.33 -2.14
C GLY A 298 2.45 -11.67 -1.55
N TYR A 299 1.30 -12.19 -1.98
CA TYR A 299 0.76 -13.52 -1.70
C TYR A 299 -0.30 -13.87 -2.76
N ASP A 300 -0.65 -15.15 -2.90
CA ASP A 300 -1.57 -15.63 -3.94
C ASP A 300 -3.03 -15.75 -3.48
N VAL A 301 -3.29 -16.02 -2.19
CA VAL A 301 -4.65 -16.23 -1.67
C VAL A 301 -4.96 -15.40 -0.44
N GLU A 302 -6.09 -14.71 -0.46
CA GLU A 302 -6.76 -14.23 0.74
C GLU A 302 -7.74 -15.29 1.22
N SER A 303 -7.43 -15.93 2.34
CA SER A 303 -8.31 -16.93 2.93
C SER A 303 -8.97 -16.38 4.18
N ARG A 304 -10.27 -16.11 4.09
CA ARG A 304 -11.06 -15.51 5.19
C ARG A 304 -11.58 -16.60 6.12
N ASP A 305 -11.35 -16.41 7.42
CA ASP A 305 -12.01 -17.17 8.47
C ASP A 305 -13.41 -16.58 8.70
N PRO A 306 -14.50 -17.31 8.38
CA PRO A 306 -15.86 -16.80 8.57
C PRO A 306 -16.23 -16.65 10.06
N SER A 307 -15.56 -17.37 10.97
CA SER A 307 -15.85 -17.32 12.40
C SER A 307 -15.25 -16.08 13.10
N THR A 308 -14.07 -15.65 12.66
CA THR A 308 -13.36 -14.50 13.26
C THR A 308 -13.29 -13.26 12.37
N GLY A 309 -13.59 -13.41 11.08
CA GLY A 309 -13.43 -12.39 10.05
C GLY A 309 -11.97 -12.06 9.71
N ARG A 310 -10.99 -12.79 10.25
CA ARG A 310 -9.56 -12.56 9.97
C ARG A 310 -9.19 -13.15 8.61
N LEU A 311 -8.30 -12.46 7.87
CA LEU A 311 -7.72 -13.03 6.64
C LEU A 311 -6.34 -13.63 6.92
N ARG A 312 -6.13 -14.83 6.40
CA ARG A 312 -4.82 -15.44 6.14
C ARG A 312 -4.36 -15.01 4.76
N PHE A 313 -3.07 -14.70 4.65
CA PHE A 313 -2.40 -14.40 3.39
C PHE A 313 -1.54 -15.61 3.04
N VAL A 314 -1.94 -16.37 2.02
CA VAL A 314 -1.27 -17.62 1.66
C VAL A 314 -0.50 -17.44 0.36
N GLU A 315 0.81 -17.61 0.42
CA GLU A 315 1.69 -17.73 -0.74
C GLU A 315 1.80 -19.20 -1.15
N VAL A 316 1.59 -19.51 -2.44
CA VAL A 316 1.53 -20.89 -2.94
C VAL A 316 2.76 -21.20 -3.78
N LYS A 317 3.54 -22.20 -3.36
CA LYS A 317 4.71 -22.68 -4.11
C LYS A 317 4.50 -24.13 -4.55
N GLY A 318 4.11 -24.29 -5.82
CA GLY A 318 4.07 -25.56 -6.52
C GLY A 318 5.45 -25.99 -7.01
N ARG A 319 5.84 -27.24 -6.76
CA ARG A 319 7.07 -27.82 -7.34
C ARG A 319 6.85 -29.26 -7.77
N ILE A 320 7.56 -29.69 -8.80
CA ILE A 320 7.61 -31.11 -9.17
C ILE A 320 8.18 -31.93 -8.00
N GLU A 321 7.69 -33.17 -7.86
CA GLU A 321 8.26 -34.09 -6.88
C GLU A 321 9.76 -34.28 -7.11
N GLY A 322 10.54 -34.24 -6.03
CA GLY A 322 12.01 -34.28 -6.07
C GLY A 322 12.71 -32.92 -6.16
N ALA A 323 11.99 -31.81 -6.32
CA ALA A 323 12.60 -30.48 -6.25
C ALA A 323 13.18 -30.21 -4.85
N GLU A 324 14.38 -29.63 -4.81
CA GLU A 324 15.08 -29.34 -3.54
C GLU A 324 14.80 -27.94 -3.00
N THR A 325 14.40 -27.00 -3.86
CA THR A 325 14.26 -25.58 -3.51
C THR A 325 12.99 -24.94 -4.05
N ILE A 326 12.49 -23.93 -3.33
CA ILE A 326 11.49 -22.98 -3.82
C ILE A 326 12.13 -21.60 -3.98
N THR A 327 11.63 -20.84 -4.94
CA THR A 327 12.04 -19.45 -5.18
C THR A 327 10.95 -18.54 -4.65
N VAL A 328 11.33 -17.59 -3.79
CA VAL A 328 10.43 -16.64 -3.14
C VAL A 328 10.84 -15.24 -3.52
N THR A 329 9.91 -14.41 -3.96
CA THR A 329 10.22 -13.04 -4.38
C THR A 329 10.48 -12.12 -3.18
N ARG A 330 11.15 -11.00 -3.45
CA ARG A 330 11.38 -9.96 -2.44
C ARG A 330 10.05 -9.44 -1.87
N ASN A 331 9.05 -9.23 -2.71
CA ASN A 331 7.74 -8.75 -2.30
C ASN A 331 7.03 -9.74 -1.35
N GLU A 332 7.10 -11.05 -1.62
CA GLU A 332 6.56 -12.10 -0.75
C GLU A 332 7.26 -12.12 0.61
N ILE A 333 8.60 -12.05 0.63
CA ILE A 333 9.38 -12.04 1.89
C ILE A 333 9.05 -10.80 2.72
N LEU A 334 9.03 -9.61 2.10
CA LEU A 334 8.67 -8.37 2.79
C LEU A 334 7.24 -8.41 3.32
N THR A 335 6.31 -8.99 2.58
CA THR A 335 4.91 -9.11 3.00
C THR A 335 4.78 -10.03 4.21
N CYS A 336 5.51 -11.14 4.24
CA CYS A 336 5.62 -12.01 5.41
C CYS A 336 6.18 -11.28 6.64
N LEU A 337 7.29 -10.55 6.48
CA LEU A 337 7.93 -9.82 7.58
C LEU A 337 7.06 -8.69 8.14
N ASN A 338 6.24 -8.06 7.28
CA ASN A 338 5.32 -7.01 7.68
C ASN A 338 4.04 -7.54 8.34
N LYS A 339 3.60 -8.75 7.98
CA LYS A 339 2.34 -9.35 8.47
C LYS A 339 2.51 -10.80 8.98
N PRO A 340 3.46 -11.07 9.90
CA PRO A 340 3.86 -12.44 10.26
C PRO A 340 2.75 -13.23 10.97
N ASP A 341 1.82 -12.55 11.62
CA ASP A 341 0.68 -13.17 12.31
C ASP A 341 -0.35 -13.75 11.33
N ARG A 342 -0.36 -13.28 10.09
CA ARG A 342 -1.36 -13.59 9.06
C ARG A 342 -0.78 -14.30 7.84
N PHE A 343 0.53 -14.26 7.64
CA PHE A 343 1.20 -14.84 6.48
C PHE A 343 1.46 -16.35 6.62
N TRP A 344 1.16 -17.08 5.56
CA TRP A 344 1.37 -18.52 5.43
C TRP A 344 2.02 -18.82 4.09
N LEU A 345 2.90 -19.81 4.06
CA LEU A 345 3.42 -20.41 2.85
C LEU A 345 2.84 -21.81 2.71
N ALA A 346 2.20 -22.09 1.59
CA ALA A 346 1.72 -23.41 1.22
C ALA A 346 2.65 -24.02 0.18
N ILE A 347 3.26 -25.16 0.50
CA ILE A 347 4.12 -25.91 -0.43
C ILE A 347 3.31 -27.10 -0.94
N VAL A 348 3.23 -27.24 -2.26
CA VAL A 348 2.54 -28.35 -2.92
C VAL A 348 3.52 -29.07 -3.84
N LYS A 349 3.68 -30.39 -3.64
CA LYS A 349 4.43 -31.24 -4.57
C LYS A 349 3.49 -31.78 -5.63
N VAL A 350 3.89 -31.73 -6.89
CA VAL A 350 3.14 -32.23 -8.04
C VAL A 350 3.90 -33.38 -8.69
N SER A 351 3.25 -34.53 -8.83
CA SER A 351 3.81 -35.73 -9.44
C SER A 351 2.86 -36.24 -10.51
N ASP A 352 3.35 -36.42 -11.73
CA ASP A 352 2.54 -36.84 -12.90
C ASP A 352 1.22 -36.07 -13.08
N GLY A 353 1.24 -34.75 -12.85
CA GLY A 353 0.06 -33.88 -12.97
C GLY A 353 -0.92 -33.97 -11.79
N VAL A 354 -0.57 -34.70 -10.72
CA VAL A 354 -1.37 -34.84 -9.52
C VAL A 354 -0.74 -34.04 -8.38
N PRO A 355 -1.42 -33.01 -7.84
CA PRO A 355 -0.94 -32.28 -6.67
C PRO A 355 -1.20 -33.07 -5.37
N SER A 356 -0.21 -33.09 -4.49
CA SER A 356 -0.31 -33.58 -3.11
C SER A 356 -1.11 -32.63 -2.20
N GLU A 357 -1.39 -33.05 -0.97
CA GLU A 357 -1.96 -32.15 0.04
C GLU A 357 -0.97 -31.01 0.38
N PRO A 358 -1.44 -29.75 0.46
CA PRO A 358 -0.58 -28.63 0.78
C PRO A 358 -0.02 -28.72 2.21
N VAL A 359 1.28 -28.47 2.35
CA VAL A 359 1.92 -28.29 3.67
C VAL A 359 2.05 -26.81 3.97
N TYR A 360 1.52 -26.36 5.10
CA TYR A 360 1.47 -24.96 5.48
C TYR A 360 2.54 -24.60 6.50
N LEU A 361 3.23 -23.49 6.29
CA LEU A 361 4.19 -22.92 7.23
C LEU A 361 3.76 -21.50 7.61
N LYS A 362 3.72 -21.22 8.91
CA LYS A 362 3.40 -19.88 9.40
C LYS A 362 4.66 -19.02 9.53
N ALA A 363 4.63 -17.80 8.99
CA ALA A 363 5.75 -16.85 9.04
C ALA A 363 7.13 -17.47 8.72
N PRO A 364 7.31 -18.12 7.55
CA PRO A 364 8.50 -18.93 7.26
C PRO A 364 9.79 -18.12 7.07
N PHE A 365 9.70 -16.81 6.85
CA PHE A 365 10.82 -15.92 6.55
C PHE A 365 11.14 -15.00 7.74
N THR A 366 12.42 -14.84 8.03
CA THR A 366 12.90 -14.12 9.23
C THR A 366 13.86 -12.97 8.93
N LYS A 367 14.31 -12.85 7.68
CA LYS A 367 15.29 -11.83 7.26
C LYS A 367 14.90 -11.22 5.93
N GLU A 368 15.08 -9.91 5.82
CA GLU A 368 14.93 -9.18 4.57
C GLU A 368 16.09 -9.51 3.61
N PRO A 369 15.84 -9.69 2.30
CA PRO A 369 16.89 -9.84 1.30
C PRO A 369 17.75 -8.57 1.17
N ASP A 370 18.98 -8.71 0.69
CA ASP A 370 19.81 -7.55 0.38
C ASP A 370 19.15 -6.69 -0.73
N PHE A 371 19.46 -5.39 -0.75
CA PHE A 371 18.74 -4.39 -1.56
C PHE A 371 18.59 -4.73 -3.05
N GLY A 372 19.59 -5.37 -3.65
CA GLY A 372 19.58 -5.77 -5.08
C GLY A 372 19.01 -7.15 -5.37
N VAL A 373 18.54 -7.88 -4.35
CA VAL A 373 18.07 -9.27 -4.49
C VAL A 373 16.55 -9.27 -4.73
N THR A 374 16.13 -9.70 -5.92
CA THR A 374 14.71 -9.77 -6.32
C THR A 374 14.02 -11.04 -5.88
N SER A 375 14.77 -12.12 -5.64
CA SER A 375 14.26 -13.38 -5.13
C SER A 375 15.32 -14.18 -4.37
N VAL A 376 14.88 -15.08 -3.49
CA VAL A 376 15.75 -15.96 -2.70
C VAL A 376 15.28 -17.40 -2.86
N ASN A 377 16.24 -18.31 -3.07
CA ASN A 377 15.97 -19.75 -3.06
C ASN A 377 16.07 -20.30 -1.64
N TYR A 378 15.03 -21.01 -1.21
CA TYR A 378 14.98 -21.71 0.08
C TYR A 378 14.93 -23.22 -0.15
N GLY A 379 15.72 -23.97 0.63
CA GLY A 379 15.64 -25.43 0.65
C GLY A 379 14.32 -25.91 1.23
N ILE A 380 13.61 -26.77 0.49
CA ILE A 380 12.29 -27.29 0.87
C ILE A 380 12.39 -28.13 2.14
N HIS A 381 13.41 -28.99 2.26
CA HIS A 381 13.60 -29.83 3.44
C HIS A 381 13.69 -29.00 4.72
N GLY A 382 14.57 -28.00 4.75
CA GLY A 382 14.74 -27.14 5.92
C GLY A 382 13.55 -26.22 6.21
N LEU A 383 12.71 -25.93 5.20
CA LEU A 383 11.41 -25.29 5.42
C LEU A 383 10.45 -26.25 6.11
N LEU A 384 10.24 -27.44 5.54
CA LEU A 384 9.27 -28.42 6.03
C LEU A 384 9.59 -28.93 7.44
N GLU A 385 10.85 -28.95 7.88
CA GLU A 385 11.22 -29.22 9.28
C GLU A 385 10.62 -28.21 10.28
N ARG A 386 10.21 -27.03 9.82
CA ARG A 386 9.61 -25.96 10.63
C ARG A 386 8.09 -25.87 10.50
N ALA A 387 7.47 -26.75 9.70
CA ALA A 387 6.03 -26.75 9.43
C ALA A 387 5.20 -27.13 10.68
#